data_AF-A0A2X1NB21-F1
#
_entry.id   AF-A0A2X1NB21-F1
#
_cell.length_a   1.000
_cell.length_b   1.000
_cell.length_c   1.000
_cell.angle_alpha   90.00
_cell.angle_beta   90.00
_cell.angle_gamma   90.00
#
_symmetry.space_group_name_H-M   'P 1'
#
loop_
_entity.id
_entity.type
_entity.pdbx_description
1 polymer ?
#
loop_
_entity_poly.entity_id
_entity_poly.type
_entity_poly.pdbx_seq_one_letter_code
_entity_poly.pdbx_strand_id
1 'polypeptide(L)' 'MATRIEFHKHGGPEVLQAVEFTPADPAENEIQVENKAIGINFIDTYIRSGLYPPPSLPAD' A
#
# COMPACT_ATOMS: atom_id res chain seq x y z
N MET A 1 9.77 13.24 2.68
CA MET A 1 8.59 12.68 3.32
C MET A 1 7.54 12.45 2.24
N ALA A 2 7.06 11.22 2.13
CA ALA A 2 5.99 10.81 1.22
C ALA A 2 4.83 10.22 2.04
N THR A 3 3.64 10.16 1.45
CA THR A 3 2.48 9.51 2.07
C THR A 3 2.17 8.21 1.35
N ARG A 4 1.85 7.16 2.09
CA ARG A 4 1.28 5.91 1.56
C ARG A 4 0.01 5.52 2.31
N ILE A 5 -0.77 4.65 1.72
CA ILE A 5 -1.90 3.99 2.38
C ILE A 5 -1.43 2.61 2.84
N GLU A 6 -1.69 2.24 4.08
CA GLU A 6 -1.41 0.90 4.58
C GLU A 6 -2.57 0.38 5.45
N PHE A 7 -2.54 -0.91 5.83
CA PHE A 7 -3.44 -1.49 6.82
C PHE A 7 -2.73 -2.54 7.69
N HIS A 8 -3.03 -2.55 9.00
CA HIS A 8 -2.38 -3.44 9.99
C HIS A 8 -3.18 -4.70 10.29
N LYS A 9 -4.40 -4.79 9.77
CA LYS A 9 -5.32 -5.93 9.89
C LYS A 9 -6.31 -5.92 8.74
N HIS A 10 -6.80 -7.09 8.35
CA HIS A 10 -7.89 -7.18 7.38
C HIS A 10 -9.20 -6.59 7.94
N GLY A 11 -10.06 -6.07 7.07
CA GLY A 11 -11.37 -5.55 7.46
C GLY A 11 -12.11 -4.81 6.34
N GLY A 12 -13.05 -3.94 6.72
CA GLY A 12 -13.72 -3.04 5.79
C GLY A 12 -12.87 -1.80 5.47
N PRO A 13 -13.40 -0.81 4.74
CA PRO A 13 -12.72 0.45 4.43
C PRO A 13 -12.04 1.16 5.61
N GLU A 14 -12.57 1.02 6.81
CA GLU A 14 -12.08 1.63 8.06
C GLU A 14 -10.67 1.20 8.49
N VAL A 15 -10.10 0.15 7.90
CA VAL A 15 -8.74 -0.31 8.23
C VAL A 15 -7.63 0.41 7.47
N LEU A 16 -7.97 1.16 6.41
CA LEU A 16 -7.01 1.91 5.62
C LEU A 16 -6.57 3.17 6.37
N GLN A 17 -5.27 3.38 6.47
CA GLN A 17 -4.68 4.56 7.09
C GLN A 17 -3.65 5.22 6.17
N ALA A 18 -3.64 6.55 6.15
CA ALA A 18 -2.58 7.32 5.53
C ALA A 18 -1.45 7.52 6.54
N VAL A 19 -0.22 7.14 6.16
CA VAL A 19 0.97 7.30 7.00
C VAL A 19 2.06 8.01 6.22
N GLU A 20 2.88 8.79 6.93
CA GLU A 20 4.10 9.37 6.37
C GLU A 20 5.25 8.37 6.44
N PHE A 21 6.08 8.35 5.40
CA PHE A 21 7.30 7.55 5.35
C PHE A 21 8.39 8.25 4.52
N THR A 22 9.62 7.74 4.62
CA THR A 22 10.72 8.10 3.74
C THR A 22 10.96 6.94 2.77
N PRO A 23 10.74 7.12 1.45
CA PRO A 23 11.11 6.11 0.47
C PRO A 23 12.58 5.75 0.58
N ALA A 24 12.90 4.46 0.46
CA ALA A 24 14.27 4.01 0.30
C ALA A 24 14.78 4.34 -1.11
N ASP A 25 16.09 4.56 -1.25
CA ASP A 25 16.71 4.69 -2.56
C ASP A 25 16.55 3.37 -3.34
N PRO A 26 16.34 3.45 -4.68
CA PRO A 26 16.16 2.26 -5.50
C PRO A 26 17.43 1.39 -5.54
N ALA A 27 17.25 0.07 -5.62
CA ALA A 27 18.35 -0.83 -5.94
C ALA A 27 18.85 -0.64 -7.39
N GLU A 28 19.95 -1.31 -7.77
CA GLU A 28 20.62 -1.13 -9.08
C GLU A 28 19.68 -1.25 -10.30
N ASN A 29 18.62 -2.06 -10.21
CA ASN A 29 17.68 -2.31 -11.30
C ASN A 29 16.25 -1.77 -11.02
N GLU A 30 16.11 -0.83 -10.09
CA GLU A 30 14.83 -0.22 -9.73
C GLU A 30 14.82 1.28 -10.08
N ILE A 31 13.62 1.88 -10.12
CA ILE A 31 13.45 3.32 -10.30
C ILE A 31 12.54 3.88 -9.22
N GLN A 32 12.79 5.12 -8.81
CA GLN A 32 11.88 5.87 -7.95
C GLN A 32 10.88 6.66 -8.81
N VAL A 33 9.59 6.49 -8.52
CA VAL A 33 8.51 7.17 -9.23
C VAL A 33 7.76 8.09 -8.28
N GLU A 34 7.57 9.34 -8.67
CA GLU A 34 6.63 10.24 -8.01
C GLU A 34 5.26 10.10 -8.68
N ASN A 35 4.35 9.33 -8.08
CA ASN A 35 3.03 9.10 -8.66
C ASN A 35 2.22 10.41 -8.74
N LYS A 36 1.76 10.76 -9.94
CA LYS A 36 0.81 11.88 -10.17
C LYS A 36 -0.65 11.42 -10.25
N ALA A 37 -0.85 10.12 -10.46
CA ALA A 37 -2.15 9.45 -10.42
C ALA A 37 -1.97 8.00 -9.96
N ILE A 38 -2.93 7.48 -9.22
CA ILE A 38 -2.98 6.08 -8.73
C ILE A 38 -4.37 5.53 -9.07
N GLY A 39 -4.42 4.39 -9.77
CA GLY A 39 -5.68 3.75 -10.12
C GLY A 39 -6.24 2.91 -8.97
N ILE A 40 -7.57 2.82 -8.88
CA ILE A 40 -8.27 1.93 -7.94
C ILE A 40 -8.78 0.74 -8.72
N ASN A 41 -8.48 -0.47 -8.26
CA ASN A 41 -8.93 -1.73 -8.84
C ASN A 41 -9.78 -2.52 -7.85
N PHE A 42 -10.70 -3.34 -8.34
CA PHE A 42 -11.58 -4.11 -7.45
C PHE A 42 -10.80 -5.13 -6.60
N ILE A 43 -9.65 -5.60 -7.09
CA ILE A 43 -8.75 -6.52 -6.37
C ILE A 43 -8.22 -5.92 -5.07
N ASP A 44 -8.10 -4.60 -4.97
CA ASP A 44 -7.64 -3.91 -3.76
C ASP A 44 -8.56 -4.23 -2.58
N THR A 45 -9.86 -4.40 -2.86
CA THR A 45 -10.85 -4.81 -1.85
C THR A 45 -10.66 -6.25 -1.38
N TYR A 46 -10.18 -7.15 -2.25
CA TYR A 46 -9.92 -8.55 -1.90
C TYR A 46 -8.70 -8.66 -1.00
N ILE A 47 -7.66 -7.88 -1.29
CA ILE A 47 -6.44 -7.84 -0.47
C ILE A 47 -6.77 -7.26 0.92
N ARG A 48 -7.39 -6.08 0.95
CA ARG A 48 -7.72 -5.39 2.21
C ARG A 48 -8.73 -6.16 3.07
N SER A 49 -9.70 -6.86 2.47
CA SER A 49 -10.66 -7.69 3.22
C SER A 49 -10.08 -9.03 3.69
N GLY A 50 -8.90 -9.41 3.20
CA GLY A 50 -8.24 -10.68 3.54
C GLY A 50 -8.69 -11.87 2.69
N LEU A 51 -9.47 -11.66 1.62
CA LEU A 51 -9.78 -12.72 0.65
C LEU A 51 -8.51 -13.19 -0.06
N TYR A 52 -7.62 -12.26 -0.41
CA TYR A 52 -6.27 -12.53 -0.93
C TYR A 52 -5.21 -11.95 0.02
N PRO A 53 -4.71 -12.75 0.97
CA PRO A 53 -3.81 -12.24 2.00
C PRO A 53 -2.46 -11.78 1.41
N PRO A 54 -1.95 -10.62 1.83
CA PRO A 54 -0.60 -10.17 1.47
C PRO A 54 0.46 -11.03 2.18
N PRO A 55 1.74 -10.95 1.78
CA PRO A 55 2.83 -11.71 2.40
C PRO A 55 3.06 -11.38 3.89
N SER A 56 2.77 -10.15 4.31
CA SER A 56 2.96 -9.66 5.68
C SER A 56 2.04 -8.49 6.01
N LEU A 57 1.87 -8.21 7.30
CA LEU A 57 1.26 -6.99 7.82
C LEU A 57 2.32 -6.15 8.56
N PRO A 58 2.28 -4.82 8.50
CA PRO A 58 1.34 -4.00 7.72
C PRO A 58 1.56 -4.17 6.21
N ALA A 59 0.47 -4.13 5.45
CA ALA A 59 0.51 -4.15 4.01
C ALA A 59 0.28 -2.74 3.47
N ASP A 60 1.09 -2.34 2.51
CA ASP A 60 1.15 -1.03 1.84
C ASP A 60 0.96 -1.12 0.32
#